data_AF-A0A658NTE1-F1
#
_entry.id   AF-A0A658NTE1-F1
#
_cell.length_a   1.000
_cell.length_b   1.000
_cell.length_c   1.000
_cell.angle_alpha   90.00
_cell.angle_beta   90.00
_cell.angle_gamma   90.00
#
_symmetry.space_group_name_H-M   'P 1'
#
loop_
_entity.id
_entity.type
_entity.pdbx_description
1 polymer ?
#
loop_
_entity_poly.entity_id
_entity_poly.type
_entity_poly.pdbx_seq_one_letter_code
_entity_poly.pdbx_strand_id
1 'polypeptide(L)'
;MKRLSILLLAALSLPAMAGATDWPDAFRGIAAGEVQWLEQVPALAAVADVKQAQILEDSLAAALTANTTGALRALDVLDAGHWPHMIGSDIVCTPPTETPDKVDAFYQRTRQALLSTAAGAKCLWILEASYDELKTDNARKVK
;
A
#
# COMPACT_ATOMS: atom_id res chain seq x y z
N MET A 1 37.66 10.32 41.74
CA MET A 1 37.82 9.52 40.51
C MET A 1 36.53 8.78 40.24
N LYS A 2 36.16 8.72 38.95
CA LYS A 2 34.83 8.52 38.36
C LYS A 2 34.19 7.16 38.70
N ARG A 3 32.94 7.16 39.19
CA ARG A 3 32.07 5.97 39.22
C ARG A 3 31.42 5.83 37.84
N LEU A 4 31.83 4.85 37.04
CA LEU A 4 31.16 4.51 35.78
C LEU A 4 29.92 3.66 36.11
N SER A 5 28.75 4.26 36.00
CA SER A 5 27.48 3.52 36.00
C SER A 5 27.25 2.96 34.59
N ILE A 6 27.32 1.64 34.45
CA ILE A 6 27.00 0.93 33.21
C ILE A 6 25.47 0.83 33.14
N LEU A 7 24.86 1.63 32.27
CA LEU A 7 23.45 1.47 31.88
C LEU A 7 23.36 0.26 30.92
N LEU A 8 22.96 -0.89 31.45
CA LEU A 8 22.51 -2.01 30.62
C LEU A 8 21.22 -1.58 29.90
N LEU A 9 21.31 -1.30 28.60
CA LEU A 9 20.12 -1.29 27.74
C LEU A 9 19.62 -2.72 27.63
N ALA A 10 18.53 -3.02 28.33
CA ALA A 10 17.73 -4.19 28.04
C ALA A 10 17.12 -4.01 26.64
N ALA A 11 17.76 -4.62 25.64
CA ALA A 11 17.14 -4.83 24.34
C ALA A 11 15.93 -5.74 24.57
N LEU A 12 14.73 -5.15 24.58
CA LEU A 12 13.48 -5.88 24.43
C LEU A 12 13.48 -6.49 23.03
N SER A 13 14.09 -7.66 22.88
CA SER A 13 13.83 -8.54 21.76
C SER A 13 12.39 -9.01 21.94
N LEU A 14 11.46 -8.31 21.29
CA LEU A 14 10.11 -8.84 21.07
C LEU A 14 10.30 -10.19 20.39
N PRO A 15 9.75 -11.29 20.93
CA PRO A 15 9.79 -12.55 20.23
C PRO A 15 9.16 -12.33 18.86
N ALA A 16 9.91 -12.65 17.80
CA ALA A 16 9.35 -12.79 16.47
C ALA A 16 8.24 -13.84 16.59
N MET A 17 6.99 -13.39 16.65
CA MET A 17 5.83 -14.25 16.57
C MET A 17 5.79 -14.78 15.15
N ALA A 18 6.60 -15.81 14.88
CA ALA A 18 6.50 -16.65 13.71
C ALA A 18 5.29 -17.57 13.85
N GLY A 19 4.11 -16.99 14.09
CA GLY A 19 2.87 -17.63 13.68
C GLY A 19 2.85 -17.58 12.16
N ALA A 20 2.44 -18.66 11.50
CA ALA A 20 2.22 -18.60 10.06
C ALA A 20 1.20 -17.47 9.78
N THR A 21 1.60 -16.49 8.97
CA THR A 21 0.72 -15.39 8.58
C THR A 21 -0.53 -15.97 7.92
N ASP A 22 -1.71 -15.64 8.47
CA ASP A 22 -2.98 -15.90 7.80
C ASP A 22 -3.16 -14.88 6.68
N TRP A 23 -2.56 -15.19 5.53
CA TRP A 23 -2.57 -14.31 4.36
C TRP A 23 -3.98 -13.96 3.88
N PRO A 24 -4.94 -14.91 3.76
CA PRO A 24 -6.32 -14.58 3.42
C PRO A 24 -6.95 -13.54 4.34
N ASP A 25 -6.73 -13.63 5.65
CA ASP A 25 -7.28 -12.65 6.61
C ASP A 25 -6.57 -11.30 6.52
N ALA A 26 -5.24 -11.31 6.39
CA ALA A 26 -4.46 -10.10 6.20
C ALA A 26 -4.91 -9.32 4.95
N PHE A 27 -5.07 -9.98 3.80
CA PHE A 27 -5.53 -9.33 2.58
C PHE A 27 -6.92 -8.71 2.72
N ARG A 28 -7.87 -9.44 3.33
CA ARG A 28 -9.22 -8.90 3.56
C ARG A 28 -9.20 -7.70 4.49
N GLY A 29 -8.46 -7.77 5.59
CA GLY A 29 -8.38 -6.69 6.55
C GLY A 29 -7.72 -5.44 5.98
N ILE A 30 -6.67 -5.60 5.17
CA ILE A 30 -6.02 -4.50 4.45
C ILE A 30 -7.00 -3.87 3.46
N ALA A 31 -7.64 -4.67 2.61
CA ALA A 31 -8.60 -4.18 1.62
C ALA A 31 -9.80 -3.46 2.28
N ALA A 32 -10.23 -3.92 3.46
CA ALA A 32 -11.26 -3.27 4.26
C ALA A 32 -10.78 -2.00 4.98
N GLY A 33 -9.49 -1.67 4.94
CA GLY A 33 -8.91 -0.50 5.59
C GLY A 33 -8.78 -0.63 7.10
N GLU A 34 -8.72 -1.85 7.64
CA GLU A 34 -8.59 -2.10 9.07
C GLU A 34 -7.22 -1.63 9.59
N VAL A 35 -7.23 -0.74 10.57
CA VAL A 35 -6.01 -0.09 11.08
C VAL A 35 -4.95 -1.10 11.53
N GLN A 36 -5.36 -2.13 12.27
CA GLN A 36 -4.45 -3.17 12.77
C GLN A 36 -3.71 -3.91 11.65
N TRP A 37 -4.34 -4.04 10.49
CA TRP A 37 -3.77 -4.75 9.33
C TRP A 37 -2.92 -3.81 8.48
N LEU A 38 -3.36 -2.56 8.30
CA LEU A 38 -2.57 -1.52 7.62
C LEU A 38 -1.22 -1.27 8.33
N GLU A 39 -1.20 -1.31 9.66
CA GLU A 39 0.03 -1.17 10.45
C GLU A 39 1.01 -2.35 10.27
N GLN A 40 0.53 -3.52 9.85
CA GLN A 40 1.35 -4.71 9.62
C GLN A 40 1.88 -4.83 8.19
N VAL A 41 1.42 -3.99 7.27
CA VAL A 41 1.82 -4.01 5.85
C VAL A 41 3.35 -4.10 5.65
N PRO A 42 4.21 -3.32 6.35
CA PRO A 42 5.66 -3.45 6.20
C PRO A 42 6.21 -4.81 6.62
N ALA A 43 5.67 -5.40 7.70
CA ALA A 43 6.08 -6.72 8.17
C ALA A 43 5.65 -7.81 7.18
N LEU A 44 4.45 -7.68 6.59
CA LEU A 44 3.96 -8.57 5.54
C LEU A 44 4.81 -8.44 4.26
N ALA A 45 5.10 -7.22 3.82
CA ALA A 45 5.92 -6.94 2.64
C ALA A 45 7.34 -7.54 2.73
N ALA A 46 7.91 -7.59 3.94
CA ALA A 46 9.23 -8.17 4.17
C ALA A 46 9.31 -9.68 3.90
N VAL A 47 8.19 -10.40 4.03
CA VAL A 47 8.14 -11.87 3.96
C VAL A 47 7.24 -12.41 2.84
N ALA A 48 6.50 -11.53 2.18
CA ALA A 48 5.62 -11.88 1.07
C ALA A 48 6.43 -12.52 -0.06
N ASP A 49 5.92 -13.61 -0.63
CA ASP A 49 6.33 -14.08 -1.95
C ASP A 49 5.77 -13.18 -3.07
N VAL A 50 6.14 -13.44 -4.33
CA VAL A 50 5.70 -12.65 -5.50
C VAL A 50 4.18 -12.55 -5.60
N LYS A 51 3.46 -13.65 -5.36
CA LYS A 51 2.00 -13.67 -5.47
C LYS A 51 1.35 -12.92 -4.31
N GLN A 52 1.89 -13.09 -3.11
CA GLN A 52 1.43 -12.40 -1.91
C GLN A 52 1.66 -10.90 -2.02
N ALA A 53 2.81 -10.47 -2.56
CA ALA A 53 3.13 -9.08 -2.79
C ALA A 53 2.16 -8.42 -3.78
N GLN A 54 1.85 -9.08 -4.89
CA GLN A 54 0.84 -8.57 -5.83
C GLN A 54 -0.53 -8.39 -5.16
N ILE A 55 -1.00 -9.40 -4.42
CA ILE A 55 -2.30 -9.32 -3.73
C ILE A 55 -2.26 -8.26 -2.62
N LEU A 56 -1.12 -8.06 -1.98
CA LEU A 56 -0.92 -7.02 -0.97
C LEU A 56 -1.01 -5.62 -1.60
N GLU A 57 -0.43 -5.41 -2.79
CA GLU A 57 -0.59 -4.17 -3.56
C GLU A 57 -2.04 -3.94 -3.98
N ASP A 58 -2.73 -4.97 -4.49
CA ASP A 58 -4.16 -4.89 -4.85
C ASP A 58 -5.03 -4.57 -3.62
N SER A 59 -4.71 -5.18 -2.46
CA SER A 59 -5.41 -4.93 -1.19
C SER A 59 -5.19 -3.50 -0.71
N LEU A 60 -3.98 -2.97 -0.82
CA LEU A 60 -3.68 -1.57 -0.50
C LEU A 60 -4.39 -0.60 -1.45
N ALA A 61 -4.52 -0.95 -2.73
CA ALA A 61 -5.24 -0.13 -3.71
C ALA A 61 -6.73 0.00 -3.33
N ALA A 62 -7.35 -1.09 -2.87
CA ALA A 62 -8.70 -1.03 -2.30
C ALA A 62 -8.77 -0.16 -1.03
N ALA A 63 -7.74 -0.26 -0.17
CA ALA A 63 -7.65 0.50 1.07
C ALA A 63 -7.58 2.02 0.86
N LEU A 64 -7.09 2.50 -0.29
CA LEU A 64 -7.06 3.94 -0.62
C LEU A 64 -8.45 4.59 -0.51
N THR A 65 -9.52 3.85 -0.83
CA THR A 65 -10.90 4.33 -0.71
C THR A 65 -11.51 3.96 0.65
N ALA A 66 -11.20 2.79 1.20
CA ALA A 66 -11.78 2.35 2.48
C ALA A 66 -11.23 3.11 3.70
N ASN A 67 -9.93 3.43 3.69
CA ASN A 67 -9.24 4.18 4.73
C ASN A 67 -8.01 4.91 4.13
N THR A 68 -8.26 6.04 3.46
CA THR A 68 -7.25 6.78 2.71
C THR A 68 -6.04 7.15 3.55
N THR A 69 -6.25 7.71 4.74
CA THR A 69 -5.15 8.15 5.61
C THR A 69 -4.29 6.97 6.09
N GLY A 70 -4.92 5.84 6.45
CA GLY A 70 -4.19 4.64 6.87
C GLY A 70 -3.39 4.02 5.72
N ALA A 71 -4.01 3.90 4.54
CA ALA A 71 -3.36 3.36 3.35
C ALA A 71 -2.17 4.23 2.90
N LEU A 72 -2.34 5.55 2.85
CA LEU A 72 -1.25 6.49 2.50
C LEU A 72 -0.09 6.41 3.49
N ARG A 73 -0.37 6.26 4.79
CA ARG A 73 0.69 6.08 5.80
C ARG A 73 1.46 4.77 5.59
N ALA A 74 0.76 3.68 5.27
CA ALA A 74 1.41 2.41 4.95
C ALA A 74 2.30 2.55 3.70
N LEU A 75 1.82 3.25 2.68
CA LEU A 75 2.57 3.56 1.47
C LEU A 75 3.81 4.42 1.73
N ASP A 76 3.73 5.44 2.60
CA ASP A 76 4.90 6.25 2.96
C ASP A 76 6.01 5.38 3.57
N VAL A 77 5.66 4.38 4.38
CA VAL A 77 6.63 3.43 4.95
C VAL A 77 7.17 2.50 3.87
N LEU A 78 6.30 2.00 2.98
CA LEU A 78 6.73 1.12 1.90
C LEU A 78 7.69 1.84 0.94
N ASP A 79 7.37 3.06 0.53
CA ASP A 79 8.15 3.85 -0.42
C ASP A 79 9.52 4.29 0.14
N ALA A 80 9.64 4.38 1.47
CA ALA A 80 10.92 4.64 2.14
C ALA A 80 11.78 3.38 2.35
N GLY A 81 11.18 2.20 2.18
CA GLY A 81 11.81 0.90 2.39
C GLY A 81 12.33 0.26 1.11
N HIS A 82 12.90 -0.94 1.25
CA HIS A 82 13.18 -1.84 0.14
C HIS A 82 12.56 -3.19 0.46
N TRP A 83 11.68 -3.66 -0.42
CA TRP A 83 10.91 -4.89 -0.23
C TRP A 83 11.22 -5.86 -1.36
N PRO A 84 11.35 -7.17 -1.10
CA PRO A 84 11.79 -8.12 -2.13
C PRO A 84 10.92 -8.13 -3.40
N HIS A 85 9.61 -7.94 -3.24
CA HIS A 85 8.62 -8.15 -4.29
C HIS A 85 7.54 -7.05 -4.37
N MET A 86 7.66 -5.96 -3.63
CA MET A 86 6.73 -4.83 -3.68
C MET A 86 7.43 -3.58 -4.18
N ILE A 87 6.68 -2.77 -4.90
CA ILE A 87 7.13 -1.49 -5.46
C ILE A 87 6.52 -0.31 -4.68
N GLY A 88 5.32 -0.48 -4.11
CA GLY A 88 4.66 0.55 -3.31
C GLY A 88 3.76 1.45 -4.16
N SER A 89 3.82 2.77 -3.96
CA SER A 89 2.85 3.71 -4.54
C SER A 89 2.76 3.65 -6.07
N ASP A 90 3.84 3.33 -6.77
CA ASP A 90 3.86 3.29 -8.25
C ASP A 90 2.93 2.20 -8.82
N ILE A 91 2.71 1.11 -8.07
CA ILE A 91 1.73 0.07 -8.41
C ILE A 91 0.38 0.39 -7.74
N VAL A 92 0.37 0.63 -6.44
CA VAL A 92 -0.86 0.76 -5.65
C VAL A 92 -1.74 1.93 -6.10
N CYS A 93 -1.13 3.02 -6.58
CA CYS A 93 -1.84 4.24 -6.96
C CYS A 93 -2.14 4.32 -8.46
N THR A 94 -1.84 3.26 -9.23
CA THR A 94 -2.20 3.12 -10.64
C THR A 94 -3.57 2.44 -10.79
N PRO A 95 -4.44 2.88 -11.73
CA PRO A 95 -5.70 2.17 -11.99
C PRO A 95 -5.47 0.70 -12.37
N PRO A 96 -6.36 -0.24 -11.95
CA PRO A 96 -6.20 -1.64 -12.28
C PRO A 96 -6.37 -1.87 -13.80
N THR A 97 -5.84 -2.98 -14.33
CA THR A 97 -5.92 -3.31 -15.77
C THR A 97 -7.25 -3.99 -16.17
N GLU A 98 -8.36 -3.56 -15.59
CA GLU A 98 -9.70 -4.16 -15.79
C GLU A 98 -10.44 -3.61 -17.02
N THR A 99 -11.73 -3.97 -17.16
CA THR A 99 -12.62 -3.40 -18.18
C THR A 99 -12.75 -1.88 -18.00
N PRO A 100 -12.94 -1.10 -19.09
CA PRO A 100 -12.93 0.38 -19.02
C PRO A 100 -13.89 0.96 -17.98
N ASP A 101 -15.08 0.39 -17.82
CA ASP A 101 -16.07 0.80 -16.82
C ASP A 101 -15.57 0.65 -15.38
N LYS A 102 -14.84 -0.42 -15.09
CA LYS A 102 -14.26 -0.65 -13.77
C LYS A 102 -13.08 0.28 -13.50
N VAL A 103 -12.25 0.53 -14.51
CA VAL A 103 -11.14 1.50 -14.46
C VAL A 103 -11.67 2.89 -14.13
N ASP A 104 -12.68 3.36 -14.85
CA ASP A 104 -13.31 4.67 -14.62
C ASP A 104 -13.90 4.75 -13.21
N ALA A 105 -14.61 3.70 -12.78
CA ALA A 105 -15.22 3.67 -11.46
C ALA A 105 -14.20 3.66 -10.31
N PHE A 106 -13.08 2.93 -10.48
CA PHE A 106 -11.94 2.98 -9.55
C PHE A 106 -11.33 4.37 -9.52
N TYR A 107 -11.00 4.94 -10.69
CA TYR A 107 -10.42 6.27 -10.82
C TYR A 107 -11.24 7.33 -10.09
N GLN A 108 -12.55 7.41 -10.34
CA GLN A 108 -13.39 8.45 -9.73
C GLN A 108 -13.43 8.35 -8.21
N ARG A 109 -13.61 7.14 -7.66
CA ARG A 109 -13.68 6.93 -6.20
C ARG A 109 -12.35 7.20 -5.52
N THR A 110 -11.26 6.62 -6.05
CA THR A 110 -9.92 6.79 -5.50
C THR A 110 -9.47 8.24 -5.59
N ARG A 111 -9.74 8.94 -6.71
CA ARG A 111 -9.44 10.37 -6.87
C ARG A 111 -10.12 11.23 -5.82
N GLN A 112 -11.41 11.00 -5.59
CA GLN A 112 -12.16 11.76 -4.57
C GLN A 112 -11.58 11.54 -3.16
N ALA A 113 -11.22 10.30 -2.84
CA ALA A 113 -10.59 9.95 -1.58
C ALA A 113 -9.23 10.65 -1.40
N LEU A 114 -8.36 10.60 -2.42
CA LEU A 114 -7.03 11.21 -2.39
C LEU A 114 -7.07 12.75 -2.29
N LEU A 115 -8.05 13.40 -2.91
CA LEU A 115 -8.24 14.85 -2.82
C LEU A 115 -8.65 15.34 -1.42
N SER A 116 -9.09 14.44 -0.54
CA SER A 116 -9.52 14.81 0.83
C SER A 116 -8.37 15.12 1.78
N THR A 117 -7.12 14.84 1.38
CA THR A 117 -5.93 14.99 2.23
C THR A 117 -4.69 15.38 1.44
N ALA A 118 -3.85 16.26 1.99
CA ALA A 118 -2.60 16.67 1.34
C ALA A 118 -1.61 15.49 1.16
N ALA A 119 -1.67 14.47 2.02
CA ALA A 119 -0.87 13.27 1.89
C ALA A 119 -1.20 12.49 0.60
N GLY A 120 -2.39 12.69 0.03
CA GLY A 120 -2.83 12.03 -1.20
C GLY A 120 -2.13 12.55 -2.46
N ALA A 121 -1.36 13.64 -2.39
CA ALA A 121 -0.81 14.33 -3.56
C ALA A 121 0.04 13.42 -4.47
N LYS A 122 0.92 12.58 -3.90
CA LYS A 122 1.75 11.66 -4.69
C LYS A 122 0.90 10.66 -5.44
N CYS A 123 0.01 9.96 -4.72
CA CYS A 123 -0.88 8.98 -5.33
C CYS A 123 -1.88 9.59 -6.31
N LEU A 124 -2.33 10.83 -6.06
CA LEU A 124 -3.20 11.55 -6.99
C LEU A 124 -2.48 11.83 -8.30
N TRP A 125 -1.23 12.26 -8.24
CA TRP A 125 -0.42 12.52 -9.43
C TRP A 125 -0.22 11.24 -10.27
N ILE A 126 0.11 10.11 -9.62
CA ILE A 126 0.24 8.80 -10.29
C ILE A 126 -1.09 8.38 -10.92
N LEU A 127 -2.18 8.46 -10.15
CA LEU A 127 -3.51 8.05 -10.59
C LEU A 127 -3.97 8.85 -11.82
N GLU A 128 -3.81 10.17 -11.79
CA GLU A 128 -4.22 11.06 -12.90
C GLU A 128 -3.37 10.81 -14.15
N ALA A 129 -2.05 10.68 -14.01
CA ALA A 129 -1.15 10.39 -15.13
C ALA A 129 -1.48 9.04 -15.79
N SER A 130 -1.56 7.97 -15.00
CA SER A 130 -1.83 6.62 -15.51
C SER A 130 -3.21 6.50 -16.17
N TYR A 131 -4.22 7.19 -15.63
CA TYR A 131 -5.56 7.21 -16.22
C TYR A 131 -5.61 7.96 -17.56
N ASP A 132 -4.87 9.06 -17.69
CA ASP A 132 -4.76 9.78 -18.96
C ASP A 132 -4.04 8.98 -20.04
N GLU A 133 -2.99 8.24 -19.66
CA GLU A 133 -2.31 7.28 -20.55
C GLU A 133 -3.27 6.17 -21.02
N LEU A 134 -4.00 5.55 -20.09
CA LEU A 134 -5.00 4.51 -20.39
C LEU A 134 -6.07 4.98 -21.39
N LYS A 135 -6.64 6.19 -21.19
CA LYS A 135 -7.61 6.76 -22.13
C LYS A 135 -7.00 6.98 -23.52
N THR A 136 -5.78 7.49 -23.58
CA THR A 136 -5.07 7.76 -24.83
C THR A 136 -4.81 6.45 -25.60
N ASP A 137 -4.39 5.41 -24.89
CA ASP A 137 -4.14 4.09 -25.47
C ASP A 137 -5.41 3.42 -25.98
N ASN A 138 -6.50 3.51 -25.22
CA ASN A 138 -7.80 3.01 -25.63
C ASN A 138 -8.32 3.74 -26.88
N ALA A 139 -8.17 5.07 -26.94
CA ALA A 139 -8.54 5.84 -28.13
C ALA A 139 -7.73 5.45 -29.37
N ARG A 140 -6.44 5.09 -29.20
CA ARG A 140 -5.59 4.62 -30.30
C ARG A 140 -6.02 3.26 -30.85
N LYS A 141 -6.49 2.36 -30.00
CA LYS A 141 -6.94 1.00 -30.40
C LYS A 141 -8.25 0.99 -31.21
N VAL A 142 -9.04 2.05 -31.12
CA VAL A 142 -10.32 2.19 -31.83
C VAL A 142 -10.15 2.77 -33.25
N LYS A 143 -8.97 3.33 -33.56
CA LYS A 143 -8.59 3.80 -34.91
C LYS A 143 -8.05 2.66 -35.77
#